data_AF-A0A1I4ULU5-F1
#
_entry.id   AF-A0A1I4ULU5-F1
#
_cell.length_a   1.000
_cell.length_b   1.000
_cell.length_c   1.000
_cell.angle_alpha   90.00
_cell.angle_beta   90.00
_cell.angle_gamma   90.00
#
_symmetry.space_group_name_H-M   'P 1'
#
loop_
_entity.id
_entity.type
_entity.pdbx_description
1 polymer ?
#
loop_
_entity_poly.entity_id
_entity_poly.type
_entity_poly.pdbx_seq_one_letter_code
_entity_poly.pdbx_strand_id
1 'polypeptide(L)' 'MALLMLGTFAEMELIFQRERRASARASREASGKSWGRPREIDRSAVLEDLNDGMSVMKVAAKHGIGRATVFRIKAEAKKS' A
#
# COMPACT_ATOMS: atom_id res chain seq x y z
N MET A 1 -37.84 -4.37 24.11
CA MET A 1 -37.03 -3.23 24.58
C MET A 1 -35.57 -3.58 24.80
N ALA A 2 -35.22 -4.64 25.54
CA ALA A 2 -33.81 -5.01 25.81
C ALA A 2 -32.95 -5.27 24.54
N LEU A 3 -33.49 -5.93 23.52
CA LEU A 3 -32.80 -6.18 22.25
C LEU A 3 -32.44 -4.89 21.49
N LEU A 4 -33.32 -3.90 21.50
CA LEU A 4 -33.08 -2.61 20.84
C LEU A 4 -31.95 -1.85 21.54
N MET A 5 -31.95 -1.85 22.87
CA MET A 5 -30.88 -1.22 23.66
C MET A 5 -29.53 -1.88 23.43
N LEU A 6 -29.47 -3.21 23.39
CA LEU A 6 -28.22 -3.93 23.08
C LEU A 6 -27.71 -3.61 21.67
N GLY A 7 -28.63 -3.48 20.70
CA GLY A 7 -28.28 -3.06 19.34
C GLY A 7 -27.66 -1.65 19.29
N THR A 8 -28.26 -0.68 19.97
CA THR A 8 -27.72 0.70 20.00
C THR A 8 -26.36 0.77 20.68
N PHE A 9 -26.14 0.01 21.76
CA PHE A 9 -24.82 -0.08 22.40
C PHE A 9 -23.76 -0.70 21.48
N ALA A 10 -24.09 -1.78 20.77
CA ALA A 10 -23.17 -2.39 19.82
C ALA A 10 -22.78 -1.42 18.69
N GLU A 11 -23.72 -0.62 18.19
CA GLU A 11 -23.45 0.42 17.20
C GLU A 11 -22.53 1.52 17.76
N MET A 12 -22.78 1.99 18.98
CA MET A 12 -21.94 2.98 19.65
C MET A 12 -20.49 2.51 19.81
N GLU A 13 -20.30 1.25 20.24
CA GLU A 13 -18.97 0.68 20.40
C GLU A 13 -18.21 0.60 19.07
N LEU A 14 -18.89 0.20 17.99
CA LEU A 14 -18.30 0.16 16.65
C LEU A 14 -17.86 1.55 16.17
N ILE A 15 -18.66 2.58 16.44
CA ILE A 15 -18.32 3.98 16.09
C ILE A 15 -17.07 4.41 16.85
N PHE A 16 -17.02 4.25 18.17
CA PHE A 16 -15.85 4.64 18.96
C PHE A 16 -14.59 3.85 18.59
N GLN A 17 -14.72 2.58 18.24
CA GLN A 17 -13.58 1.81 17.72
C GLN A 17 -13.09 2.35 16.37
N ARG A 18 -14.00 2.75 15.47
CA ARG A 18 -13.64 3.35 14.17
C ARG A 18 -12.93 4.68 14.35
N GLU A 19 -13.42 5.55 15.23
CA GLU A 19 -12.80 6.85 15.52
C GLU A 19 -11.38 6.67 16.09
N ARG A 20 -11.19 5.77 17.05
CA ARG A 20 -9.85 5.45 17.58
C ARG A 20 -8.89 4.92 16.51
N ARG A 21 -9.37 4.05 15.61
CA ARG A 21 -8.54 3.56 14.49
C ARG A 21 -8.24 4.68 13.49
N ALA A 22 -9.14 5.63 13.29
CA ALA A 22 -8.92 6.78 12.42
C ALA A 22 -7.87 7.73 13.01
N SER A 23 -7.95 8.06 14.31
CA SER A 23 -6.95 8.91 14.96
C SER A 23 -5.56 8.27 15.00
N ALA A 24 -5.49 6.96 15.25
CA ALA A 24 -4.23 6.22 15.19
C ALA A 24 -3.62 6.22 13.77
N ARG A 25 -4.44 6.08 12.72
CA ARG A 25 -3.99 6.21 11.33
C ARG A 25 -3.46 7.60 11.03
N ALA A 26 -4.19 8.64 11.40
CA ALA A 26 -3.77 10.04 11.19
C ALA A 26 -2.45 10.36 11.90
N SER A 27 -2.28 9.90 13.15
CA SER A 27 -1.02 10.06 13.88
C SER A 27 0.15 9.34 13.20
N ARG A 28 -0.09 8.12 12.68
CA ARG A 28 0.93 7.35 11.94
C ARG A 28 1.31 8.03 10.63
N GLU A 29 0.33 8.52 9.87
CA GLU A 29 0.55 9.27 8.63
C GLU A 29 1.33 10.57 8.89
N ALA A 30 0.99 11.31 9.96
CA ALA A 30 1.73 12.50 10.38
C ALA A 30 3.19 12.18 10.75
N SER A 31 3.45 10.99 11.30
CA SER A 31 4.81 10.50 11.58
C SER A 31 5.57 10.01 10.34
N GLY A 32 4.97 10.07 9.14
CA GLY A 32 5.58 9.64 7.88
C GLY A 32 5.74 8.11 7.75
N LYS A 33 5.16 7.32 8.66
CA LYS A 33 5.27 5.86 8.63
C LYS A 33 4.34 5.28 7.56
N SER A 34 4.89 4.47 6.67
CA SER A 34 4.10 3.77 5.65
C SER A 34 3.14 2.74 6.26
N TRP A 35 2.06 2.47 5.53
CA TRP A 35 1.06 1.45 5.85
C TRP A 35 1.21 0.24 4.92
N GLY A 36 0.83 -0.94 5.42
CA GLY A 36 0.71 -2.16 4.63
C GLY A 36 1.99 -2.99 4.55
N ARG A 37 2.05 -3.91 3.58
CA ARG A 37 3.18 -4.80 3.37
C ARG A 37 4.42 -3.99 2.96
N PRO A 38 5.58 -4.17 3.60
CA PRO A 38 6.82 -3.52 3.17
C PRO A 38 7.12 -3.90 1.72
N ARG A 39 7.48 -2.90 0.90
CA ARG A 39 7.85 -3.10 -0.51
C ARG A 39 9.35 -3.40 -0.59
N GLU A 40 9.70 -4.67 -0.51
CA GLU A 40 11.07 -5.17 -0.77
C GLU A 40 11.31 -5.25 -2.29
N ILE A 41 11.35 -4.10 -2.96
CA ILE A 41 11.62 -4.04 -4.41
C ILE A 41 12.72 -3.01 -4.64
N ASP A 42 13.83 -3.45 -5.22
CA ASP A 42 14.88 -2.58 -5.72
C ASP A 42 14.43 -1.94 -7.04
N ARG A 43 14.00 -0.67 -6.95
CA ARG A 43 13.49 0.06 -8.11
C ARG A 43 14.62 0.56 -9.02
N SER A 44 15.80 0.82 -8.47
CA SER A 44 17.01 1.21 -9.21
C SER A 44 17.42 0.11 -10.17
N ALA A 45 17.61 -1.11 -9.65
CA ALA A 45 18.03 -2.24 -10.47
C ALA A 45 17.03 -2.58 -11.59
N VAL A 46 15.72 -2.39 -11.34
CA VAL A 46 14.67 -2.56 -12.36
C VAL A 46 14.77 -1.49 -13.45
N LEU A 47 15.07 -0.24 -13.11
CA LEU A 47 15.20 0.86 -14.08
C LEU A 47 16.48 0.76 -14.90
N GLU A 48 17.60 0.39 -14.26
CA GLU A 48 18.87 0.12 -14.94
C GLU A 48 18.69 -0.97 -16.01
N ASP A 49 18.10 -2.11 -15.62
CA ASP A 49 17.86 -3.22 -16.56
C ASP A 49 16.94 -2.82 -17.73
N LEU A 50 15.97 -1.92 -17.49
CA LEU A 50 15.10 -1.39 -18.54
C LEU A 50 15.86 -0.41 -19.48
N ASN A 51 16.80 0.36 -18.94
CA ASN A 51 17.63 1.29 -19.72
C ASN A 51 18.68 0.54 -20.55
N ASP A 52 19.16 -0.59 -20.06
CA ASP A 52 20.05 -1.52 -20.77
C ASP A 52 19.36 -2.23 -21.95
N GLY A 53 18.06 -1.95 -22.18
CA GLY A 53 17.30 -2.46 -23.32
C GLY A 53 16.67 -3.84 -23.09
N MET A 54 16.65 -4.36 -21.86
CA MET A 54 15.93 -5.61 -21.58
C MET A 54 14.42 -5.43 -21.73
N SER A 55 13.77 -6.47 -22.24
CA SER A 55 12.31 -6.48 -22.37
C SER A 55 11.65 -6.55 -20.99
N VAL A 56 10.49 -5.91 -20.85
CA VAL A 56 9.70 -5.86 -19.60
C VAL A 56 9.45 -7.25 -19.02
N MET A 57 9.28 -8.26 -19.87
CA MET A 57 9.05 -9.64 -19.44
C MET A 57 10.30 -10.29 -18.83
N LYS A 58 11.48 -10.01 -19.38
CA LYS A 58 12.76 -10.50 -18.83
C LYS A 58 13.09 -9.83 -17.51
N VAL A 59 12.87 -8.52 -17.40
CA VAL A 59 13.06 -7.77 -16.15
C VAL A 59 12.11 -8.28 -15.06
N ALA A 60 10.83 -8.49 -15.38
CA ALA A 60 9.86 -9.07 -14.45
C ALA A 60 10.31 -10.43 -13.90
N ALA A 61 10.77 -11.33 -14.77
CA ALA A 61 11.25 -12.65 -14.38
C ALA A 61 12.54 -12.58 -13.53
N LYS A 62 13.50 -11.73 -13.92
CA LYS A 62 14.77 -11.54 -13.21
C LYS A 62 14.57 -11.05 -11.78
N HIS A 63 13.64 -10.12 -11.57
CA HIS A 63 13.36 -9.51 -10.26
C HIS A 63 12.24 -10.21 -9.49
N GLY A 64 11.65 -11.29 -10.02
CA GLY A 64 10.55 -12.01 -9.36
C GLY A 64 9.28 -11.18 -9.17
N ILE A 65 9.06 -10.15 -10.01
CA ILE A 65 7.92 -9.22 -9.91
C ILE A 65 6.96 -9.39 -11.08
N GLY A 66 5.70 -8.99 -10.88
CA GLY A 66 4.71 -9.00 -11.96
C GLY A 66 4.98 -7.89 -13.00
N ARG A 67 4.59 -8.13 -14.26
CA ARG A 67 4.72 -7.13 -15.36
C ARG A 67 4.09 -5.78 -15.01
N ALA A 68 2.95 -5.77 -14.32
CA ALA A 68 2.27 -4.55 -13.88
C ALA A 68 3.14 -3.72 -12.92
N THR A 69 3.94 -4.38 -12.08
CA THR A 69 4.88 -3.72 -11.17
C THR A 69 6.00 -3.03 -11.94
N VAL A 70 6.55 -3.68 -12.97
CA VAL A 70 7.58 -3.09 -13.85
C VAL A 70 7.04 -1.86 -14.58
N PHE A 71 5.84 -1.94 -15.17
CA PHE A 71 5.20 -0.79 -15.83
C PHE A 71 4.92 0.36 -14.88
N ARG A 72 4.49 0.07 -13.65
CA ARG A 72 4.29 1.08 -12.61
C ARG A 72 5.61 1.79 -12.27
N ILE A 73 6.70 1.05 -12.06
CA ILE A 73 8.02 1.61 -11.77
C ILE A 73 8.48 2.52 -12.92
N LYS A 74 8.31 2.08 -14.17
CA LYS A 74 8.61 2.89 -15.36
C LYS A 74 7.77 4.18 -15.41
N ALA A 75 6.49 4.12 -15.06
CA ALA A 75 5.61 5.27 -15.04
C ALA A 75 5.91 6.25 -13.89
N GLU A 76 6.27 5.75 -12.71
CA GLU A 76 6.72 6.54 -11.56
C GLU A 76 8.03 7.29 -11.91
N ALA A 77 8.98 6.63 -12.57
CA ALA A 77 10.25 7.24 -12.98
C ALA A 77 10.09 8.36 -14.01
N LYS A 78 9.07 8.30 -14.88
CA LYS A 78 8.78 9.37 -15.86
C LYS A 78 8.09 10.59 -15.25
N LYS A 79 7.44 10.42 -14.09
CA LYS A 79 6.69 11.49 -13.40
C LYS A 79 7.54 12.29 -12.42
N SER A 80 8.69 11.75 -12.02
CA SER A 80 9.69 12.43 -11.21
C SER A 80 10.68 13.18 -12.09
#